data_AF-A0A0A2HSE1-F1
#
_entry.id   AF-A0A0A2HSE1-F1
#
_cell.length_a   1.000
_cell.length_b   1.000
_cell.length_c   1.000
_cell.angle_alpha   90.00
_cell.angle_beta   90.00
_cell.angle_gamma   90.00
#
_symmetry.space_group_name_H-M   'P 1'
#
loop_
_entity.id
_entity.type
_entity.pdbx_description
1 polymer ?
#
loop_
_entity_poly.entity_id
_entity_poly.type
_entity_poly.pdbx_seq_one_letter_code
_entity_poly.pdbx_strand_id
1 'polypeptide(L)' 'MAKIKSWEVSDSFWERVEPLIPKPQRDPNLTYKRKPGGGRKPMLPRRIFEAIV' A
#
# COMPACT_ATOMS: atom_id res chain seq x y z
N MET A 1 19.38 2.98 -19.21
CA MET A 1 18.11 2.68 -18.49
C MET A 1 17.72 1.25 -18.83
N ALA A 2 17.47 0.41 -17.83
CA ALA A 2 16.95 -0.93 -18.08
C ALA A 2 15.53 -0.81 -18.67
N LYS A 3 15.18 -1.68 -19.63
CA LYS A 3 13.81 -1.76 -20.14
C LYS A 3 12.92 -2.32 -19.04
N ILE A 4 11.99 -1.50 -18.53
CA ILE A 4 10.94 -1.91 -17.60
C ILE A 4 9.78 -2.47 -18.43
N LYS A 5 9.17 -3.56 -17.98
CA LYS A 5 8.00 -4.13 -18.67
C LYS A 5 6.79 -3.23 -18.46
N SER A 6 5.81 -3.28 -19.36
CA SER A 6 4.64 -2.39 -19.27
C SER A 6 3.78 -2.63 -18.03
N TRP A 7 3.92 -3.79 -17.37
CA TRP A 7 3.23 -4.19 -16.14
C TRP A 7 4.14 -4.12 -14.90
N GLU A 8 5.32 -3.54 -15.00
CA GLU A 8 6.26 -3.39 -13.88
C GLU A 8 6.29 -1.93 -13.41
N VAL A 9 6.25 -1.75 -12.10
CA VAL A 9 6.36 -0.44 -11.47
C VAL A 9 7.84 -0.12 -11.27
N SER A 10 8.34 0.86 -12.02
CA SER A 10 9.71 1.33 -11.88
C SER A 10 9.95 1.99 -10.51
N ASP A 11 11.15 1.86 -9.96
CA ASP A 11 11.50 2.46 -8.66
C ASP A 11 11.31 3.98 -8.64
N SER A 12 11.69 4.69 -9.72
CA SER A 12 11.53 6.15 -9.82
C SER A 12 10.07 6.61 -9.82
N PHE A 13 9.17 5.78 -10.34
CA PHE A 13 7.73 6.04 -10.27
C PHE A 13 7.20 5.73 -8.86
N TRP A 14 7.66 4.61 -8.28
CA TRP A 14 7.30 4.23 -6.92
C TRP A 14 7.66 5.31 -5.89
N GLU A 15 8.86 5.91 -5.97
CA GLU A 15 9.30 7.00 -5.09
C GLU A 15 8.37 8.21 -5.10
N ARG A 16 7.69 8.48 -6.21
CA ARG A 16 6.73 9.59 -6.32
C ARG A 16 5.36 9.21 -5.75
N VAL A 17 4.97 7.95 -5.87
CA VAL A 17 3.66 7.44 -5.45
C VAL A 17 3.62 7.10 -3.96
N GLU A 18 4.69 6.51 -3.43
CA GLU A 18 4.79 6.08 -2.02
C GLU A 18 4.33 7.14 -1.01
N PRO A 19 4.77 8.42 -1.08
CA PRO A 19 4.34 9.43 -0.12
C PRO A 19 2.86 9.82 -0.22
N LEU A 20 2.19 9.50 -1.33
CA LEU A 20 0.77 9.80 -1.56
C LEU A 20 -0.16 8.74 -0.97
N ILE A 21 0.37 7.60 -0.52
CA ILE A 21 -0.42 6.49 0.01
C ILE A 21 -0.86 6.83 1.44
N PRO A 22 -2.17 6.92 1.70
CA PRO A 22 -2.67 7.22 3.04
C PRO A 22 -2.31 6.08 4.00
N LYS A 23 -1.88 6.45 5.20
CA LYS A 23 -1.61 5.49 6.26
C LYS A 23 -2.93 5.01 6.87
N PRO A 24 -3.11 3.69 7.11
CA PRO A 24 -4.32 3.19 7.75
C PRO A 24 -4.41 3.71 9.19
N GLN A 25 -5.46 4.48 9.47
CA GLN A 25 -5.76 5.00 10.79
C GLN A 25 -7.11 4.47 11.27
N ARG A 26 -7.18 4.15 12.57
CA ARG A 26 -8.41 3.71 13.21
C ARG A 26 -9.23 4.92 13.62
N ASP A 27 -10.51 4.93 13.31
CA ASP A 27 -11.43 5.99 13.70
C ASP A 27 -11.77 5.87 15.19
N PRO A 28 -11.50 6.91 16.02
CA PRO A 28 -11.81 6.85 17.45
C PRO A 28 -13.32 6.79 17.74
N ASN A 29 -14.18 7.22 16.81
CA ASN A 29 -15.64 7.27 17.01
C ASN A 29 -16.33 5.95 16.69
N LEU A 30 -15.61 4.96 16.18
CA LEU A 30 -16.17 3.66 15.80
C LEU A 30 -15.86 2.58 16.84
N THR A 31 -16.87 1.77 17.16
CA THR A 31 -16.69 0.52 17.91
C THR A 31 -16.31 -0.62 16.97
N TYR A 32 -15.16 -1.22 17.24
CA TYR A 32 -14.63 -2.33 16.44
C TYR A 32 -14.70 -3.64 17.22
N LYS A 33 -15.06 -4.73 16.52
CA LYS A 33 -15.11 -6.09 17.09
C LYS A 33 -13.74 -6.61 17.55
N ARG A 34 -12.65 -6.19 16.90
CA ARG A 34 -11.28 -6.66 17.19
C ARG A 34 -10.44 -5.57 17.84
N LYS A 35 -9.56 -5.97 18.77
CA LYS A 35 -8.53 -5.11 19.36
C LYS A 35 -7.57 -4.57 18.27
N PRO A 36 -6.92 -3.42 18.49
CA PRO A 36 -5.85 -2.94 17.61
C PRO A 36 -4.82 -4.05 17.35
N GLY A 37 -4.44 -4.26 16.08
CA GLY A 37 -3.52 -5.33 15.69
C GLY A 37 -4.08 -6.75 15.70
N GLY A 38 -5.33 -6.97 16.14
CA GLY A 38 -5.95 -8.30 16.23
C GLY A 38 -6.45 -8.90 14.91
N GLY A 39 -6.05 -8.35 13.77
CA GLY A 39 -6.45 -8.79 12.42
C GLY A 39 -5.24 -9.25 11.59
N ARG A 40 -5.51 -9.71 10.35
CA ARG A 40 -4.44 -10.00 9.39
C ARG A 40 -3.70 -8.70 9.05
N LYS A 41 -2.37 -8.74 9.10
CA LYS A 41 -1.51 -7.61 8.70
C LYS A 41 -1.73 -7.29 7.22
N PRO A 42 -1.78 -6.01 6.82
CA PRO A 42 -1.93 -5.63 5.43
C PRO A 42 -0.69 -6.07 4.62
N MET A 43 -0.89 -6.27 3.31
CA MET A 43 0.22 -6.48 2.39
C MET A 43 0.98 -5.17 2.17
N LEU A 44 2.24 -5.26 1.74
CA LEU A 44 3.03 -4.08 1.38
C LEU A 44 2.32 -3.27 0.27
N PRO A 45 2.20 -1.94 0.40
CA PRO A 45 1.52 -1.11 -0.60
C PRO A 45 2.07 -1.28 -2.01
N ARG A 46 3.38 -1.44 -2.16
CA ARG A 46 4.04 -1.68 -3.45
C ARG A 46 3.52 -2.92 -4.17
N ARG A 47 3.40 -4.03 -3.44
CA ARG A 47 2.89 -5.29 -4.02
C ARG A 47 1.43 -5.18 -4.46
N ILE A 48 0.63 -4.41 -3.72
CA ILE A 48 -0.77 -4.16 -4.09
C ILE A 48 -0.80 -3.31 -5.36
N PHE A 49 0.04 -2.28 -5.42
CA PHE A 49 0.12 -1.35 -6.55
C PHE A 49 0.61 -2.05 -7.83
N GLU A 50 1.66 -2.86 -7.73
CA GLU A 50 2.17 -3.69 -8.83
C GLU A 50 1.14 -4.70 -9.36
N ALA A 51 0.20 -5.16 -8.54
CA ALA A 51 -0.83 -6.10 -8.97
C ALA A 51 -2.00 -5.45 -9.74
N ILE A 52 -2.07 -4.11 -9.75
CA ILE A 52 -3.13 -3.35 -10.46
C ILE A 52 -2.71 -2.99 -11.89
N VAL A 53 -1.39 -2.84 -12.13
CA VAL A 53 -0.80 -2.41 -13.41
C VAL A 53 -0.62 -3.61 -14.35
#